data_AF-A0A7Y9PI98-F1
#
_entry.id   AF-A0A7Y9PI98-F1
#
_cell.length_a   1.000
_cell.length_b   1.000
_cell.length_c   1.000
_cell.angle_alpha   90.00
_cell.angle_beta   90.00
_cell.angle_gamma   90.00
#
_symmetry.space_group_name_H-M   'P 1'
#
loop_
_entity.id
_entity.type
_entity.pdbx_description
1 polymer ?
#
loop_
_entity_poly.entity_id
_entity_poly.type
_entity_poly.pdbx_seq_one_letter_code
_entity_poly.pdbx_strand_id
1 'polypeptide(L)'
;MSGFLAFDWLLRSARRRKREAALRQAKTWPVLTAKLLGSTVVPKDSFAEAGSVYQNFQIESAFYFTLDGGYFGGHLRSVPLSDSEAHRAIRDAKEDTIIQVRYNPQNPDENYTLAADNKDILPFAVWSS
;
A
#
# COMPACT_ATOMS: atom_id res chain seq x y z
N MET A 1 -26.56 19.83 -15.68
CA MET A 1 -25.24 19.54 -15.08
C MET A 1 -25.20 18.11 -14.56
N SER A 2 -25.29 17.11 -15.45
CA SER A 2 -25.48 15.70 -15.05
C SER A 2 -24.54 14.71 -15.77
N GLY A 3 -23.80 15.18 -16.79
CA GLY A 3 -22.86 14.35 -17.56
C GLY A 3 -21.48 14.18 -16.89
N PHE A 4 -21.05 15.13 -16.07
CA PHE A 4 -19.72 15.09 -15.43
C PHE A 4 -19.63 14.05 -14.30
N LEU A 5 -20.73 13.77 -13.59
CA LEU A 5 -20.74 12.81 -12.49
C LEU A 5 -20.68 11.35 -12.97
N ALA A 6 -21.31 11.04 -14.11
CA ALA A 6 -21.32 9.69 -14.66
C ALA A 6 -19.96 9.27 -15.24
N PHE A 7 -19.24 10.21 -15.88
CA PHE A 7 -17.92 9.95 -16.45
C PHE A 7 -16.86 9.70 -15.36
N ASP A 8 -16.89 10.49 -14.29
CA ASP A 8 -15.96 10.37 -13.17
C ASP A 8 -16.14 9.05 -12.41
N TRP A 9 -17.40 8.60 -12.26
CA TRP A 9 -17.72 7.28 -11.70
C TRP A 9 -17.21 6.12 -12.56
N LEU A 10 -17.30 6.24 -13.90
CA LEU A 10 -16.82 5.21 -14.83
C LEU A 10 -15.29 5.06 -14.76
N LEU A 11 -14.54 6.17 -14.73
CA LEU A 11 -13.09 6.15 -14.60
C LEU A 11 -12.63 5.55 -13.26
N ARG A 12 -13.30 5.89 -12.17
CA ARG A 12 -13.00 5.32 -10.84
C ARG A 12 -13.23 3.82 -10.80
N SER A 13 -14.36 3.36 -11.33
CA SER A 13 -14.67 1.93 -11.37
C SER A 13 -13.71 1.13 -12.25
N ALA A 14 -13.28 1.68 -13.39
CA ALA A 14 -12.27 1.06 -14.25
C ALA A 14 -10.91 0.91 -13.55
N ARG A 15 -10.43 1.97 -12.87
CA ARG A 15 -9.18 1.94 -12.11
C ARG A 15 -9.23 0.94 -10.95
N ARG A 16 -10.38 0.87 -10.26
CA ARG A 16 -10.61 -0.12 -9.19
C ARG A 16 -10.51 -1.55 -9.72
N ARG A 17 -11.16 -1.87 -10.84
CA ARG A 17 -11.08 -3.20 -11.47
C ARG A 17 -9.65 -3.54 -11.88
N LYS A 18 -8.93 -2.58 -12.48
CA LYS A 18 -7.52 -2.77 -12.85
C LYS A 18 -6.67 -3.08 -11.62
N ARG A 19 -6.87 -2.37 -10.52
CA ARG A 19 -6.18 -2.63 -9.25
C ARG A 19 -6.53 -4.00 -8.68
N GLU A 20 -7.81 -4.37 -8.63
CA GLU A 20 -8.23 -5.68 -8.14
C GLU A 20 -7.65 -6.82 -9.00
N ALA A 21 -7.58 -6.65 -10.32
CA ALA A 21 -6.93 -7.59 -11.22
C ALA A 21 -5.42 -7.69 -10.96
N ALA A 22 -4.73 -6.55 -10.81
CA ALA A 22 -3.31 -6.50 -10.46
C ALA A 22 -3.03 -7.15 -9.10
N LEU A 23 -3.84 -6.88 -8.08
CA LEU A 23 -3.72 -7.51 -6.76
C LEU A 23 -3.98 -9.02 -6.81
N ARG A 24 -4.91 -9.49 -7.67
CA ARG A 24 -5.12 -10.93 -7.88
C ARG A 24 -3.92 -11.58 -8.54
N GLN A 25 -3.30 -10.92 -9.51
CA GLN A 25 -2.07 -11.39 -10.15
C GLN A 25 -0.91 -11.39 -9.16
N ALA A 26 -0.76 -10.34 -8.36
CA ALA A 26 0.29 -10.23 -7.34
C ALA A 26 0.23 -11.38 -6.32
N LYS A 27 -0.95 -11.93 -6.01
CA LYS A 27 -1.07 -13.10 -5.11
C LYS A 27 -0.36 -14.36 -5.60
N THR A 28 -0.03 -14.46 -6.89
CA THR A 28 0.73 -15.61 -7.42
C THR A 28 2.22 -15.31 -7.56
N TRP A 29 2.64 -14.06 -7.31
CA TRP A 29 4.04 -13.66 -7.40
C TRP A 29 4.86 -14.16 -6.20
N PRO A 30 6.17 -14.39 -6.41
CA PRO A 30 7.08 -14.73 -5.35
C PRO A 30 7.16 -13.62 -4.29
N VAL A 31 7.38 -14.06 -3.05
CA VAL A 31 7.53 -13.20 -1.89
C VAL A 31 9.01 -13.04 -1.59
N LEU A 32 9.41 -11.84 -1.21
CA LEU A 32 10.77 -11.51 -0.80
C LEU A 32 10.74 -10.57 0.42
N THR A 33 11.85 -10.50 1.16
CA THR A 33 11.99 -9.57 2.28
C THR A 33 12.51 -8.21 1.83
N ALA A 34 11.79 -7.14 2.17
CA ALA A 34 12.23 -5.77 1.99
C ALA A 34 12.48 -5.09 3.33
N LYS A 35 13.19 -3.96 3.30
CA LYS A 35 13.45 -3.12 4.46
C LYS A 35 12.72 -1.80 4.34
N LEU A 36 12.07 -1.39 5.42
CA LEU A 36 11.41 -0.10 5.52
C LEU A 36 12.44 1.03 5.64
N LEU A 37 12.34 2.06 4.80
CA LEU A 37 13.24 3.22 4.81
C LEU A 37 12.77 4.31 5.75
N GLY A 38 11.46 4.56 5.79
CA GLY A 38 10.87 5.59 6.62
C GLY A 38 9.36 5.68 6.37
N SER A 39 8.65 6.23 7.36
CA SER A 39 7.20 6.35 7.34
C SER A 39 6.79 7.81 7.47
N THR A 40 5.70 8.20 6.81
CA THR A 40 5.06 9.51 6.96
C THR A 40 3.54 9.38 7.04
N VAL A 41 2.88 10.31 7.73
CA VAL A 41 1.41 10.39 7.73
C VAL A 41 1.00 11.21 6.50
N VAL A 42 0.15 10.63 5.66
CA VAL A 42 -0.36 11.25 4.43
C VAL A 42 -1.89 11.28 4.44
N PRO A 43 -2.53 12.20 3.69
CA PRO A 43 -3.97 12.14 3.47
C PRO A 43 -4.38 10.81 2.84
N LYS A 44 -5.58 10.33 3.18
CA LYS A 44 -6.16 9.10 2.64
C LYS A 44 -6.21 9.14 1.10
N ASP A 45 -5.77 8.06 0.48
CA ASP A 45 -5.91 7.86 -0.96
C ASP A 45 -7.37 7.83 -1.40
N SER A 46 -7.67 8.47 -2.54
CA SER A 46 -9.02 8.52 -3.11
C SER A 46 -9.66 7.14 -3.38
N PHE A 47 -8.86 6.10 -3.55
CA PHE A 47 -9.31 4.71 -3.77
C PHE A 47 -9.36 3.88 -2.48
N ALA A 48 -8.90 4.42 -1.34
CA ALA A 48 -9.02 3.76 -0.05
C ALA A 48 -10.46 3.88 0.47
N GLU A 49 -11.29 2.93 0.03
CA GLU A 49 -12.71 2.85 0.40
C GLU A 49 -12.93 2.34 1.83
N ALA A 50 -11.94 1.68 2.43
CA ALA A 50 -12.01 1.20 3.81
C ALA A 50 -11.91 2.39 4.78
N GLY A 51 -12.81 2.48 5.75
CA GLY A 51 -12.71 3.44 6.85
C GLY A 51 -13.91 4.37 7.01
N SER A 52 -14.06 4.94 8.21
CA SER A 52 -15.15 5.85 8.55
C SER A 52 -14.90 7.28 8.05
N VAL A 53 -15.91 8.15 8.19
CA VAL A 53 -15.82 9.59 7.87
C VAL A 53 -14.69 10.30 8.66
N TYR A 54 -14.27 9.72 9.79
CA TYR A 54 -13.20 10.24 10.64
C TYR A 54 -11.81 9.68 10.32
N GLN A 55 -11.71 8.73 9.39
CA GLN A 55 -10.44 8.09 9.01
C GLN A 55 -9.93 8.66 7.69
N ASN A 56 -9.33 9.85 7.77
CA ASN A 56 -8.89 10.64 6.62
C ASN A 56 -7.37 10.61 6.38
N PHE A 57 -6.63 9.77 7.10
CA PHE A 57 -5.18 9.66 7.00
C PHE A 57 -4.75 8.22 6.71
N GLN A 58 -3.57 8.05 6.14
CA GLN A 58 -2.87 6.78 6.02
C GLN A 58 -1.42 7.00 6.45
N ILE A 59 -0.75 5.93 6.87
CA ILE A 59 0.71 5.92 7.01
C ILE A 59 1.26 5.39 5.69
N GLU A 60 2.10 6.17 5.03
CA GLU A 60 2.88 5.74 3.88
C GLU A 60 4.28 5.38 4.32
N SER A 61 4.77 4.20 3.95
CA SER A 61 6.14 3.78 4.26
C SER A 61 6.87 3.37 2.99
N ALA A 62 7.99 4.04 2.75
CA ALA A 62 8.89 3.67 1.67
C ALA A 62 9.68 2.41 2.07
N PHE A 63 9.95 1.54 1.12
CA PHE A 63 10.77 0.35 1.33
C PHE A 63 11.68 0.09 0.15
N TYR A 64 12.72 -0.71 0.38
CA TYR A 64 13.61 -1.19 -0.67
C TYR A 64 13.99 -2.66 -0.45
N PHE A 65 14.39 -3.30 -1.54
CA PHE A 65 14.96 -4.64 -1.53
C PHE A 65 16.01 -4.81 -2.61
N THR A 66 16.81 -5.86 -2.46
CA THR A 66 17.86 -6.22 -3.42
C THR A 66 17.52 -7.53 -4.10
N LEU A 67 17.64 -7.57 -5.42
CA LEU A 67 17.45 -8.76 -6.23
C LEU A 67 18.52 -8.79 -7.33
N ASP A 68 19.29 -9.88 -7.42
CA ASP A 68 20.35 -10.09 -8.41
C ASP A 68 21.35 -8.91 -8.53
N GLY A 69 21.66 -8.26 -7.41
CA GLY A 69 22.56 -7.09 -7.35
C GLY A 69 21.91 -5.75 -7.73
N GLY A 70 20.64 -5.75 -8.16
CA GLY A 70 19.84 -4.56 -8.37
C GLY A 70 19.14 -4.09 -7.10
N TYR A 71 18.80 -2.80 -7.06
CA TYR A 71 18.02 -2.17 -5.99
C TYR A 71 16.65 -1.78 -6.53
N PHE A 72 15.61 -2.24 -5.84
CA PHE A 72 14.23 -1.99 -6.17
C PHE A 72 13.50 -1.50 -4.93
N GLY A 73 12.35 -0.87 -5.12
CA GLY A 73 11.60 -0.34 -4.00
C GLY A 73 10.19 0.08 -4.37
N GLY A 74 9.50 0.58 -3.38
CA GLY A 74 8.11 0.99 -3.52
C GLY A 74 7.60 1.65 -2.26
N HIS A 75 6.30 1.86 -2.25
CA HIS A 75 5.58 2.45 -1.14
C HIS A 75 4.49 1.48 -0.70
N LEU A 76 4.37 1.25 0.60
CA LEU A 76 3.21 0.61 1.19
C LEU A 76 2.39 1.66 1.91
N ARG A 77 1.08 1.43 2.01
CA ARG A 77 0.19 2.29 2.78
C ARG A 77 -0.59 1.48 3.80
N SER A 78 -0.89 2.08 4.94
CA SER A 78 -1.81 1.50 5.92
C SER A 78 -3.25 1.54 5.41
N VAL A 79 -4.15 0.80 6.05
CA VAL A 79 -5.59 1.11 5.99
C VAL A 79 -5.84 2.54 6.49
N PRO A 80 -6.95 3.18 6.11
CA PRO A 80 -7.26 4.51 6.61
C PRO A 80 -7.44 4.55 8.13
N LEU A 81 -6.86 5.59 8.73
CA LEU A 81 -6.78 5.83 10.16
C LEU A 81 -7.29 7.25 10.47
N SER A 82 -7.71 7.46 11.70
CA SER A 82 -7.87 8.82 12.23
C SER A 82 -6.50 9.46 12.45
N ASP A 83 -6.48 10.79 12.58
CA ASP A 83 -5.23 11.55 12.77
C ASP A 83 -4.43 11.08 13.99
N SER A 84 -5.12 10.85 15.11
CA SER A 84 -4.50 10.41 16.37
C SER A 84 -3.99 8.97 16.29
N GLU A 85 -4.72 8.07 15.63
CA GLU A 85 -4.28 6.70 15.38
C GLU A 85 -3.02 6.66 14.50
N ALA A 86 -3.01 7.45 13.42
CA ALA A 86 -1.87 7.52 12.50
C ALA A 86 -0.60 8.05 13.21
N HIS A 87 -0.71 9.17 13.93
CA HIS A 87 0.42 9.76 14.66
C HIS A 87 0.90 8.95 15.86
N ARG A 88 0.05 8.06 16.39
CA ARG A 88 0.46 7.08 17.41
C ARG A 88 1.21 5.92 16.77
N ALA A 89 0.61 5.27 15.78
CA ALA A 89 1.16 4.05 15.18
C ALA A 89 2.46 4.30 14.41
N ILE A 90 2.63 5.48 13.79
CA ILE A 90 3.85 5.81 13.06
C ILE A 90 5.11 5.83 13.95
N ARG A 91 4.96 6.12 15.25
CA ARG A 91 6.09 6.14 16.21
C ARG A 91 6.69 4.76 16.43
N ASP A 92 5.88 3.73 16.22
CA ASP A 92 6.27 2.34 16.39
C ASP A 92 6.74 1.71 15.06
N ALA A 93 6.60 2.43 13.93
CA ALA A 93 7.03 2.00 12.61
C ALA A 93 8.51 2.37 12.41
N LYS A 94 9.41 1.45 12.78
CA LYS A 94 10.85 1.69 12.76
C LYS A 94 11.44 1.52 11.36
N GLU A 95 12.43 2.33 11.03
CA GLU A 95 13.33 2.07 9.90
C GLU A 95 13.97 0.68 10.04
N ASP A 96 14.38 0.08 8.92
CA ASP A 96 14.91 -1.27 8.80
C ASP A 96 13.96 -2.41 9.23
N THR A 97 12.69 -2.10 9.58
CA THR A 97 11.68 -3.14 9.81
C THR A 97 11.57 -4.02 8.57
N ILE A 98 11.71 -5.33 8.77
CA ILE A 98 11.64 -6.32 7.69
C ILE A 98 10.18 -6.58 7.38
N ILE A 99 9.80 -6.33 6.13
CA ILE A 99 8.46 -6.55 5.59
C ILE A 99 8.50 -7.57 4.45
N GLN A 100 7.33 -8.10 4.09
CA GLN A 100 7.16 -9.01 2.97
C GLN A 100 6.61 -8.25 1.76
N VAL A 101 7.27 -8.39 0.62
CA VAL A 101 6.88 -7.75 -0.64
C VAL A 101 6.75 -8.82 -1.70
N ARG A 102 5.73 -8.69 -2.54
CA ARG A 102 5.60 -9.50 -3.75
C ARG A 102 6.12 -8.73 -4.93
N TYR A 103 6.90 -9.38 -5.77
CA TYR A 103 7.52 -8.73 -6.93
C TYR A 103 7.23 -9.50 -8.20
N ASN A 104 7.10 -8.78 -9.32
CA ASN A 104 7.01 -9.39 -10.62
C ASN A 104 8.43 -9.84 -11.08
N PRO A 105 8.69 -11.14 -11.30
CA PRO A 105 10.01 -11.60 -11.74
C PRO A 105 10.42 -11.10 -13.13
N GLN A 106 9.46 -10.71 -13.96
CA GLN A 106 9.73 -10.12 -15.28
C GLN A 106 10.01 -8.62 -15.21
N ASN A 107 9.60 -7.95 -14.13
CA ASN A 107 9.79 -6.52 -13.91
C ASN A 107 9.76 -6.19 -12.42
N PRO A 108 10.90 -6.24 -11.70
CA PRO A 108 10.90 -6.12 -10.23
C PRO A 108 10.48 -4.74 -9.69
N ASP A 109 10.47 -3.70 -10.52
CA ASP A 109 9.87 -2.40 -10.18
C ASP A 109 8.35 -2.50 -9.97
N GLU A 110 7.70 -3.50 -10.58
CA GLU A 110 6.31 -3.82 -10.31
C GLU A 110 6.24 -4.75 -9.09
N ASN A 111 5.93 -4.13 -7.95
CA ASN A 111 5.83 -4.82 -6.68
C ASN A 111 4.57 -4.40 -5.93
N TYR A 112 4.12 -5.27 -5.03
CA TYR A 112 2.91 -5.12 -4.25
C TYR A 112 3.16 -5.54 -2.81
N THR A 113 2.57 -4.78 -1.88
CA THR A 113 2.52 -5.17 -0.47
C THR A 113 1.12 -5.63 -0.14
N LEU A 114 0.98 -6.91 0.23
CA LEU A 114 -0.33 -7.46 0.58
C LEU A 114 -0.51 -7.45 2.10
N ALA A 115 -1.73 -7.14 2.52
CA ALA A 115 -2.14 -7.18 3.92
C ALA A 115 -1.92 -8.56 4.57
N ALA A 116 -2.14 -9.64 3.81
CA ALA A 116 -2.01 -11.00 4.32
C ALA A 116 -0.55 -11.38 4.62
N ASP A 117 0.40 -10.87 3.85
CA ASP A 117 1.83 -11.21 4.01
C ASP A 117 2.49 -10.40 5.13
N ASN A 118 1.89 -9.27 5.52
CA ASN A 118 2.43 -8.33 6.51
C ASN A 118 1.57 -8.20 7.77
N LYS A 119 0.71 -9.20 8.02
CA LYS A 119 -0.12 -9.21 9.22
C LYS A 119 0.78 -9.30 10.46
N ASP A 120 0.53 -8.42 11.43
CA ASP A 120 1.23 -8.38 12.73
C ASP A 120 2.74 -8.02 12.65
N ILE A 121 3.26 -7.65 11.46
CA ILE A 121 4.64 -7.15 11.28
C ILE A 121 4.74 -5.66 11.62
N LEU A 122 3.77 -4.88 11.16
CA LEU A 122 3.71 -3.43 11.33
C LEU A 122 2.70 -3.06 12.43
N PRO A 123 2.85 -1.90 13.08
CA PRO A 123 1.93 -1.42 14.11
C PRO A 123 0.56 -0.98 13.56
N PHE A 124 0.31 -1.20 12.26
CA PHE A 124 -0.92 -0.88 11.56
C PHE A 124 -1.22 -1.94 10.50
N ALA A 125 -2.49 -2.09 10.14
CA ALA A 125 -2.87 -2.96 9.04
C ALA A 125 -2.47 -2.34 7.69
N VAL A 126 -1.84 -3.13 6.82
CA VAL A 126 -1.49 -2.72 5.46
C VAL A 126 -2.74 -2.70 4.58
N TRP A 127 -2.88 -1.65 3.78
CA TRP A 127 -3.84 -1.60 2.70
C TRP A 127 -3.19 -2.18 1.46
N SER A 128 -3.66 -3.34 0.99
CA SER A 128 -3.09 -4.01 -0.18
C SER A 128 -3.07 -3.05 -1.38
N SER A 129 -1.89 -2.58 -1.73
CA SER A 129 -1.66 -1.52 -2.73
C SER A 129 -0.59 -1.91 -3.69
#